data_AF-A0A1D9DXC9-F1
#
_entry.id   AF-A0A1D9DXC9-F1
#
_cell.length_a   1.000
_cell.length_b   1.000
_cell.length_c   1.000
_cell.angle_alpha   90.00
_cell.angle_beta   90.00
_cell.angle_gamma   90.00
#
_symmetry.space_group_name_H-M   'P 1'
#
loop_
_entity.id
_entity.type
_entity.pdbx_description
1 polymer ?
#
loop_
_entity_poly.entity_id
_entity_poly.type
_entity_poly.pdbx_seq_one_letter_code
_entity_poly.pdbx_strand_id
1 'polypeptide(L)' 'MAKKATPKESKRVRSYLVLSAVAAAFVAIIVYGGIREISQTLIWAGLTFVISLVGIATLDLSIKDDKEDPNQPRLK' A
#
# COMPACT_ATOMS: atom_id res chain seq x y z
N MET A 1 7.42 -2.12 25.78
CA MET A 1 8.55 -1.59 24.98
C MET A 1 8.02 -1.21 23.60
N ALA A 2 8.01 0.08 23.24
CA ALA A 2 7.62 0.52 21.91
C ALA A 2 8.74 0.19 20.90
N LYS A 3 8.48 -0.75 19.98
CA LYS A 3 9.39 -1.10 18.90
C LYS A 3 9.51 0.14 17.98
N LYS A 4 10.63 0.87 18.06
CA LYS A 4 10.91 1.98 17.13
C LYS A 4 11.01 1.40 15.72
N ALA A 5 10.12 1.83 14.83
CA ALA A 5 10.16 1.45 13.42
C ALA A 5 11.55 1.78 12.84
N THR A 6 12.14 0.82 12.15
CA THR A 6 13.44 1.01 11.50
C THR A 6 13.27 1.92 10.27
N PRO A 7 14.28 2.70 9.87
CA PRO A 7 14.15 3.67 8.76
C PRO A 7 13.74 3.02 7.42
N LYS A 8 13.99 1.72 7.22
CA LYS A 8 13.49 0.94 6.07
C LYS A 8 11.97 0.70 6.14
N GLU A 9 11.43 0.33 7.30
CA GLU A 9 9.98 0.14 7.48
C GLU A 9 9.20 1.44 7.29
N SER A 10 9.71 2.56 7.81
CA SER A 10 9.05 3.86 7.66
C SER A 10 8.96 4.33 6.22
N LYS A 11 9.98 4.03 5.39
CA LYS A 11 9.94 4.33 3.95
C LYS A 11 8.90 3.48 3.22
N ARG A 12 8.78 2.20 3.56
CA ARG A 12 7.84 1.23 2.96
C ARG A 12 6.38 1.63 3.21
N VAL A 13 6.05 1.97 4.46
CA VAL A 13 4.70 2.45 4.83
C VAL A 13 4.33 3.74 4.10
N ARG A 14 5.26 4.70 4.00
CA ARG A 14 5.02 5.94 3.26
C ARG A 14 4.74 5.68 1.79
N SER A 15 5.48 4.79 1.16
CA SER A 15 5.25 4.43 -0.25
C SER A 15 3.86 3.84 -0.47
N TYR A 16 3.38 2.97 0.43
CA TYR A 16 2.04 2.36 0.30
C TYR A 16 0.92 3.37 0.45
N LEU A 17 1.02 4.26 1.42
CA LEU A 17 0.05 5.33 1.62
C LEU A 17 -0.02 6.28 0.43
N VAL A 18 1.12 6.67 -0.13
CA VAL A 18 1.16 7.58 -1.28
C VAL A 18 0.60 6.89 -2.52
N LEU A 19 0.98 5.63 -2.77
CA LEU A 19 0.51 4.89 -3.93
C LEU A 19 -1.00 4.65 -3.88
N SER A 20 -1.54 4.24 -2.72
CA SER A 20 -2.99 4.04 -2.56
C SER A 20 -3.75 5.36 -2.63
N ALA A 21 -3.19 6.47 -2.11
CA ALA A 21 -3.80 7.79 -2.22
C ALA A 21 -3.90 8.27 -3.68
N VAL A 22 -2.84 8.07 -4.48
CA VAL A 22 -2.85 8.39 -5.92
C VAL A 22 -3.88 7.53 -6.66
N ALA A 23 -3.95 6.24 -6.36
CA ALA A 23 -4.95 5.35 -6.97
C ALA A 23 -6.38 5.78 -6.62
N ALA A 24 -6.64 6.12 -5.36
CA ALA A 24 -7.94 6.62 -4.92
C ALA A 24 -8.32 7.94 -5.59
N ALA A 25 -7.37 8.87 -5.72
CA ALA A 25 -7.59 10.14 -6.43
C ALA A 25 -7.91 9.91 -7.91
N PHE A 26 -7.21 9.00 -8.57
CA PHE A 26 -7.48 8.63 -9.96
C PHE A 26 -8.91 8.08 -10.13
N VAL A 27 -9.33 7.17 -9.26
CA VAL A 27 -10.70 6.64 -9.28
C VAL A 27 -11.72 7.71 -8.95
N ALA A 28 -11.44 8.61 -8.00
CA ALA A 28 -12.33 9.72 -7.66
C ALA A 28 -12.63 10.60 -8.88
N ILE A 29 -11.62 10.90 -9.71
CA ILE A 29 -11.80 11.69 -10.94
C ILE A 29 -12.72 10.97 -11.94
N ILE A 30 -12.51 9.67 -12.14
CA ILE A 30 -13.33 8.84 -13.05
C ILE A 30 -14.78 8.79 -12.57
N VAL A 31 -14.98 8.47 -11.29
CA VAL A 31 -16.31 8.32 -10.68
C VAL A 31 -17.04 9.65 -10.68
N TYR A 32 -16.37 10.75 -10.35
CA TYR A 32 -16.96 12.08 -10.42
C TYR A 32 -17.39 12.45 -11.85
N GLY A 33 -16.57 12.10 -12.85
CA GLY A 33 -16.90 12.31 -14.26
C GLY A 33 -18.17 11.56 -14.70
N GLY A 34 -18.40 10.36 -14.17
CA GLY A 34 -19.56 9.53 -14.50
C GLY A 34 -20.84 9.88 -13.74
N ILE A 35 -20.75 10.07 -12.42
CA ILE A 35 -21.93 10.21 -11.55
C ILE A 35 -22.26 11.67 -11.24
N ARG A 36 -21.25 12.56 -11.28
CA ARG A 36 -21.36 14.00 -10.93
C ARG A 36 -21.91 14.28 -9.52
N GLU A 37 -21.94 13.27 -8.65
CA GLU A 37 -22.42 13.36 -7.27
C GLU A 37 -21.24 13.19 -6.30
N ILE A 38 -21.07 14.14 -5.38
CA ILE A 38 -19.88 14.25 -4.54
C ILE A 38 -19.86 13.18 -3.44
N SER A 39 -21.02 12.88 -2.84
CA SER A 39 -21.11 11.94 -1.72
C SER A 39 -20.69 10.53 -2.13
N GLN A 40 -21.23 10.06 -3.25
CA GLN A 40 -20.97 8.78 -3.86
C GLN A 40 -19.53 8.73 -4.38
N THR A 41 -19.02 9.82 -4.97
CA THR A 41 -17.61 9.92 -5.37
C THR A 41 -16.67 9.70 -4.19
N LEU A 42 -16.92 10.35 -3.05
CA LEU A 42 -16.08 10.17 -1.85
C LEU A 42 -16.15 8.75 -1.30
N ILE A 43 -17.32 8.12 -1.32
CA ILE A 43 -17.48 6.72 -0.88
C ILE A 43 -16.65 5.79 -1.76
N TRP A 44 -16.72 5.95 -3.09
CA TRP A 44 -15.93 5.14 -4.03
C TRP A 44 -14.43 5.39 -3.92
N ALA A 45 -14.03 6.65 -3.74
CA ALA A 45 -12.63 7.02 -3.52
C ALA A 45 -12.09 6.39 -2.22
N GLY A 46 -12.84 6.49 -1.12
CA GLY A 46 -12.50 5.90 0.16
C GLY A 46 -12.44 4.37 0.10
N LEU A 47 -13.41 3.74 -0.56
CA LEU A 47 -13.43 2.29 -0.75
C LEU A 47 -12.20 1.80 -1.52
N THR A 48 -11.88 2.49 -2.63
CA THR A 48 -10.69 2.19 -3.44
C THR A 48 -9.40 2.34 -2.65
N PHE A 49 -9.30 3.42 -1.86
CA PHE A 49 -8.14 3.67 -1.01
C PHE A 49 -7.88 2.50 -0.05
N VAL A 50 -8.92 2.05 0.66
CA VAL A 50 -8.81 0.95 1.63
C VAL A 50 -8.44 -0.36 0.94
N ILE A 51 -9.15 -0.73 -0.15
CA ILE A 51 -8.88 -1.98 -0.87
C ILE A 51 -7.46 -1.99 -1.44
N SER A 52 -7.01 -0.88 -2.03
CA SER A 52 -5.65 -0.76 -2.59
C SER A 52 -4.58 -0.85 -1.50
N LEU A 53 -4.76 -0.13 -0.38
CA LEU A 53 -3.81 -0.16 0.73
C LEU A 53 -3.68 -1.57 1.31
N VAL A 54 -4.81 -2.23 1.58
CA VAL A 54 -4.83 -3.59 2.10
C VAL A 54 -4.19 -4.56 1.09
N GLY A 55 -4.54 -4.45 -0.19
CA GLY A 55 -3.97 -5.31 -1.24
C GLY A 55 -2.45 -5.19 -1.34
N ILE A 56 -1.91 -3.97 -1.35
CA ILE A 56 -0.46 -3.74 -1.38
C ILE A 56 0.18 -4.31 -0.11
N ALA A 57 -0.39 -4.03 1.07
CA ALA A 57 0.14 -4.54 2.34
C ALA A 57 0.10 -6.07 2.43
N THR A 58 -0.91 -6.73 1.86
CA THR A 58 -0.99 -8.20 1.83
C THR A 58 0.04 -8.79 0.89
N LEU A 59 0.21 -8.23 -0.30
CA LEU A 59 1.28 -8.63 -1.22
C LEU A 59 2.65 -8.45 -0.57
N ASP A 60 2.79 -7.35 0.16
CA ASP A 60 3.99 -6.99 0.87
C ASP A 60 4.39 -8.00 1.96
N LEU A 61 3.40 -8.46 2.71
CA LEU A 61 3.56 -9.48 3.75
C LEU A 61 3.74 -10.89 3.15
N SER A 62 3.23 -11.12 1.95
CA SER A 62 3.34 -12.40 1.25
C SER A 62 4.72 -12.65 0.64
N ILE A 63 5.51 -11.61 0.35
CA ILE A 63 6.87 -11.75 -0.16
C ILE A 63 7.81 -12.01 1.01
N LYS A 64 8.45 -13.18 1.01
CA LYS A 64 9.57 -13.45 1.93
C LYS A 64 10.78 -12.68 1.43
N ASP A 65 11.36 -11.85 2.28
CA ASP A 65 12.68 -11.25 2.02
C ASP A 65 13.74 -12.35 2.12
N ASP A 66 14.04 -13.05 1.01
CA ASP A 66 15.20 -13.93 0.94
C ASP A 66 16.46 -13.07 1.02
N LYS A 67 16.96 -12.91 2.24
CA LYS A 67 18.34 -12.52 2.49
C LYS A 67 19.23 -13.76 2.35
N GLU A 68 19.17 -14.42 1.18
CA GLU A 68 20.20 -15.38 0.84
C GLU A 68 21.44 -14.58 0.44
N ASP A 69 22.33 -14.39 1.41
CA ASP A 69 23.70 -13.98 1.14
C ASP A 69 24.39 -15.14 0.40
N PRO A 70 24.76 -15.00 -0.89
CA PRO A 70 25.40 -16.07 -1.66
C PRO A 70 26.74 -16.51 -1.07
N ASN A 71 27.33 -15.72 -0.16
CA ASN A 71 28.60 -15.99 0.48
C ASN A 71 28.46 -16.63 1.87
N GLN A 72 27.25 -16.91 2.36
CA GLN A 72 27.08 -17.62 3.62
C GLN A 72 27.01 -19.14 3.36
N PRO A 73 27.94 -19.93 3.92
CA PRO A 73 27.95 -21.37 3.72
C PRO A 73 26.66 -21.96 4.29
N ARG A 74 25.96 -22.75 3.48
CA ARG A 74 24.79 -23.52 3.91
C ARG A 74 25.23 -24.47 5.04
N LEU A 75 25.02 -24.08 6.28
CA LEU A 75 25.26 -24.93 7.44
C LEU A 75 24.12 -25.96 7.50
N LYS A 76 24.44 -27.15 6.99
CA LYS A 76 23.82 -28.49 7.13
C LYS A 76 22.32 -28.56 7.39
#